data_AF-A0A7J2LUJ4-F1
#
_entry.id   AF-A0A7J2LUJ4-F1
#
_cell.length_a   1.000
_cell.length_b   1.000
_cell.length_c   1.000
_cell.angle_alpha   90.00
_cell.angle_beta   90.00
_cell.angle_gamma   90.00
#
_symmetry.space_group_name_H-M   'P 1'
#
loop_
_entity.id
_entity.type
_entity.pdbx_description
1 polymer ?
#
loop_
_entity_poly.entity_id
_entity_poly.type
_entity_poly.pdbx_seq_one_letter_code
_entity_poly.pdbx_strand_id
1 'polypeptide(L)'
;GKAVLAATTHTDLFEDLAPSIHIHKGWGGRISIKYYPNRLNRVCSVTRNLRIEEGTLEDYRRLAEFHYRNPKTHPIPIKIFALRREDGEGVGVILYSYPPPNIFGRRKAVGRRVSIEELNRDWAMISRVIIHPKYRSVGLGSRLVRDTLPLVGRKYVETMAVMARYNPFFEKAGMIRIAERSPPERVRETLRVLEDLGFKRYLLTSVEYNLERLKELTDEDIRRVKDALTATGQYKRLMTTRKAYPRKKEFKRWIENQSLEVIAKVLCRLAVLAETKVYLFWKREAST
;
A
#
# COMPACT_ATOMS: atom_id res chain seq x y z
N GLY A 1 -8.56 -14.27 -24.06
CA GLY A 1 -9.47 -14.31 -22.89
C GLY A 1 -8.89 -15.23 -21.84
N LYS A 2 -9.20 -15.02 -20.55
CA LYS A 2 -8.83 -15.96 -19.48
C LYS A 2 -10.10 -16.73 -19.10
N ALA A 3 -10.01 -18.05 -19.02
CA ALA A 3 -11.08 -18.91 -18.51
C ALA A 3 -10.76 -19.32 -17.07
N VAL A 4 -11.76 -19.33 -16.21
CA VAL A 4 -11.65 -19.84 -14.83
C VAL A 4 -12.41 -21.15 -14.77
N LEU A 5 -11.74 -22.21 -14.32
CA LEU A 5 -12.36 -23.49 -14.02
C LEU A 5 -12.29 -23.68 -12.51
N ALA A 6 -13.44 -23.94 -11.89
CA ALA A 6 -13.56 -24.24 -10.48
C ALA A 6 -14.25 -25.60 -10.34
N ALA A 7 -13.58 -26.54 -9.67
CA ALA A 7 -14.15 -27.82 -9.30
C ALA A 7 -14.28 -27.84 -7.78
N THR A 8 -15.50 -28.09 -7.29
CA THR A 8 -15.82 -28.08 -5.87
C THR A 8 -16.94 -29.07 -5.59
N THR A 9 -16.96 -29.62 -4.39
CA THR A 9 -18.07 -30.43 -3.85
C THR A 9 -19.16 -29.56 -3.23
N HIS A 10 -18.96 -28.25 -3.15
CA HIS A 10 -19.89 -27.29 -2.58
C HIS A 10 -20.62 -26.48 -3.65
N THR A 11 -21.87 -26.13 -3.41
CA THR A 11 -22.72 -25.36 -4.34
C THR A 11 -22.86 -23.88 -3.96
N ASP A 12 -22.31 -23.48 -2.81
CA ASP A 12 -22.35 -22.13 -2.25
C ASP A 12 -21.62 -21.10 -3.12
N LEU A 13 -20.59 -21.51 -3.87
CA LEU A 13 -19.86 -20.65 -4.79
C LEU A 13 -20.60 -20.33 -6.10
N PHE A 14 -21.72 -21.01 -6.38
CA PHE A 14 -22.41 -20.90 -7.67
C PHE A 14 -22.85 -19.47 -7.97
N GLU A 15 -23.45 -18.81 -6.98
CA GLU A 15 -23.93 -17.43 -7.12
C GLU A 15 -22.76 -16.47 -7.39
N ASP A 16 -21.68 -16.62 -6.63
CA ASP A 16 -20.53 -15.71 -6.67
C ASP A 16 -19.69 -15.86 -7.93
N LEU A 17 -19.45 -17.11 -8.36
CA LEU A 17 -18.72 -17.38 -9.60
C LEU A 17 -19.55 -17.06 -10.84
N ALA A 18 -20.88 -17.13 -10.75
CA ALA A 18 -21.84 -16.94 -11.85
C ALA A 18 -21.37 -17.60 -13.16
N PRO A 19 -21.17 -18.94 -13.17
CA PRO A 19 -20.53 -19.61 -14.29
C PRO A 19 -21.43 -19.60 -15.52
N SER A 20 -20.84 -19.39 -16.70
CA SER A 20 -21.53 -19.58 -17.98
C SER A 20 -21.75 -21.05 -18.34
N ILE A 21 -21.00 -21.96 -17.71
CA ILE A 21 -21.17 -23.42 -17.83
C ILE A 21 -21.07 -24.04 -16.44
N HIS A 22 -22.11 -24.73 -16.00
CA HIS A 22 -22.11 -25.50 -14.77
C HIS A 22 -22.24 -26.98 -15.07
N ILE A 23 -21.23 -27.74 -14.69
CA ILE A 23 -21.20 -29.20 -14.79
C ILE A 23 -21.40 -29.77 -13.39
N HIS A 24 -22.48 -30.52 -13.18
CA HIS A 24 -22.74 -31.21 -11.92
C HIS A 24 -22.55 -32.71 -12.10
N LYS A 25 -21.53 -33.24 -11.43
CA LYS A 25 -21.17 -34.66 -11.44
C LYS A 25 -21.81 -35.38 -10.26
N GLY A 26 -22.80 -36.23 -10.52
CA GLY A 26 -23.40 -37.13 -9.54
C GLY A 26 -22.66 -38.46 -9.44
N TRP A 27 -23.30 -39.47 -8.85
CA TRP A 27 -22.76 -40.83 -8.74
C TRP A 27 -22.57 -41.53 -10.10
N GLY A 28 -21.52 -42.36 -10.21
CA GLY A 28 -21.27 -43.17 -11.41
C GLY A 28 -21.12 -42.32 -12.68
N GLY A 29 -21.88 -42.64 -13.73
CA GLY A 29 -21.90 -41.88 -15.00
C GLY A 29 -22.82 -40.64 -15.02
N ARG A 30 -23.52 -40.31 -13.91
CA ARG A 30 -24.51 -39.21 -13.92
C ARG A 30 -23.83 -37.84 -14.01
N ILE A 31 -24.08 -37.13 -15.10
CA ILE A 31 -23.58 -35.77 -15.36
C ILE A 31 -24.73 -34.91 -15.86
N SER A 32 -24.88 -33.70 -15.31
CA SER A 32 -25.74 -32.68 -15.90
C SER A 32 -24.94 -31.43 -16.24
N ILE A 33 -25.24 -30.83 -17.38
CA ILE A 33 -24.56 -29.64 -17.88
C ILE A 33 -25.63 -28.56 -18.11
N LYS A 34 -25.42 -27.38 -17.52
CA LYS A 34 -26.28 -26.21 -17.71
C LYS A 34 -25.46 -25.04 -18.24
N TYR A 35 -26.01 -24.35 -19.24
CA TYR A 35 -25.42 -23.17 -19.85
C TYR A 35 -26.17 -21.92 -19.38
N TYR A 36 -25.42 -20.86 -19.06
CA TYR A 36 -25.94 -19.59 -18.57
C TYR A 36 -25.35 -18.43 -19.39
N PRO A 37 -26.01 -17.26 -19.41
CA PRO A 37 -25.46 -16.07 -20.05
C PRO A 37 -24.08 -15.73 -19.48
N ASN A 38 -23.11 -15.45 -20.37
CA ASN A 38 -21.78 -15.03 -19.96
C ASN A 38 -21.78 -13.56 -19.51
N ARG A 39 -22.36 -13.30 -18.34
CA ARG A 39 -22.44 -11.97 -17.71
C ARG A 39 -21.58 -11.94 -16.46
N LEU A 40 -20.75 -10.90 -16.36
CA LEU A 40 -19.90 -10.71 -15.19
C LEU A 40 -20.75 -10.48 -13.94
N ASN A 41 -20.53 -11.29 -12.89
CA ASN A 41 -21.09 -10.98 -11.58
C ASN A 41 -20.43 -9.71 -11.01
N ARG A 42 -21.25 -8.72 -10.68
CA ARG A 42 -20.79 -7.41 -10.17
C ARG A 42 -20.72 -7.36 -8.65
N VAL A 43 -21.44 -8.24 -7.95
CA VAL A 43 -21.60 -8.19 -6.50
C VAL A 43 -21.37 -9.59 -5.94
N CYS A 44 -20.40 -9.70 -5.03
CA CYS A 44 -20.18 -10.93 -4.29
C CYS A 44 -21.14 -10.98 -3.09
N SER A 45 -21.78 -12.13 -2.87
CA SER A 45 -22.76 -12.40 -1.82
C SER A 45 -22.27 -11.93 -0.44
N VAL A 46 -21.00 -12.19 -0.10
CA VAL A 46 -20.36 -11.81 1.17
C VAL A 46 -20.27 -10.30 1.41
N THR A 47 -20.54 -9.48 0.38
CA THR A 47 -20.44 -8.02 0.43
C THR A 47 -21.77 -7.30 0.64
N ARG A 48 -22.91 -8.02 0.52
CA ARG A 48 -24.27 -7.45 0.51
C ARG A 48 -24.61 -6.68 1.78
N ASN A 49 -24.20 -7.19 2.94
CA ASN A 49 -24.57 -6.64 4.25
C ASN A 49 -23.44 -5.79 4.88
N LEU A 50 -22.51 -5.31 4.07
CA LEU A 50 -21.41 -4.47 4.55
C LEU A 50 -21.79 -2.99 4.46
N ARG A 51 -21.57 -2.27 5.57
CA ARG A 51 -21.87 -0.84 5.72
C ARG A 51 -20.58 -0.05 5.93
N ILE A 52 -20.53 1.13 5.34
CA ILE A 52 -19.43 2.08 5.54
C ILE A 52 -19.93 3.14 6.50
N GLU A 53 -19.18 3.34 7.58
CA GLU A 53 -19.54 4.24 8.66
C GLU A 53 -18.30 5.04 9.09
N GLU A 54 -18.52 6.13 9.83
CA GLU A 54 -17.41 6.86 10.43
C GLU A 54 -16.71 5.97 11.47
N GLY A 55 -15.39 5.85 11.33
CA GLY A 55 -14.56 4.97 12.14
C GLY A 55 -13.66 5.75 13.08
N THR A 56 -12.98 5.01 13.95
CA THR A 56 -12.07 5.52 14.96
C THR A 56 -10.65 5.02 14.70
N LEU A 57 -9.69 5.54 15.47
CA LEU A 57 -8.34 5.02 15.44
C LEU A 57 -8.25 3.56 15.93
N GLU A 58 -9.21 3.13 16.76
CA GLU A 58 -9.29 1.75 17.24
C GLU A 58 -9.63 0.77 16.10
N ASP A 59 -10.55 1.17 15.20
CA ASP A 59 -10.85 0.39 13.99
C ASP A 59 -9.62 0.18 13.12
N TYR A 60 -8.76 1.21 13.02
CA TYR A 60 -7.48 1.08 12.34
C TYR A 60 -6.55 0.10 13.08
N ARG A 61 -6.40 0.23 14.40
CA ARG A 61 -5.48 -0.61 15.19
C ARG A 61 -5.82 -2.10 15.07
N ARG A 62 -7.10 -2.45 15.12
CA ARG A 62 -7.58 -3.84 14.98
C ARG A 62 -7.19 -4.49 13.66
N LEU A 63 -7.10 -3.70 12.59
CA LEU A 63 -6.74 -4.21 11.25
C LEU A 63 -5.29 -3.91 10.87
N ALA A 64 -4.54 -3.17 11.69
CA ALA A 64 -3.24 -2.63 11.32
C ALA A 64 -2.25 -3.72 10.91
N GLU A 65 -2.26 -4.87 11.59
CA GLU A 65 -1.40 -6.03 11.30
C GLU A 65 -1.51 -6.53 9.85
N PHE A 66 -2.67 -6.33 9.20
CA PHE A 66 -2.90 -6.78 7.83
C PHE A 66 -2.37 -5.80 6.78
N HIS A 67 -1.83 -4.66 7.19
CA HIS A 67 -1.22 -3.69 6.29
C HIS A 67 0.22 -4.11 5.93
N TYR A 68 0.56 -4.07 4.65
CA TYR A 68 1.87 -4.49 4.14
C TYR A 68 3.05 -3.58 4.55
N ARG A 69 2.77 -2.46 5.22
CA ARG A 69 3.78 -1.53 5.78
C ARG A 69 3.54 -1.36 7.26
N ASN A 70 4.57 -0.89 7.97
CA ASN A 70 4.59 -0.64 9.41
C ASN A 70 3.20 -0.33 10.02
N PRO A 71 2.61 -1.26 10.78
CA PRO A 71 1.28 -1.09 11.38
C PRO A 71 1.27 -0.07 12.52
N LYS A 72 2.42 0.12 13.19
CA LYS A 72 2.54 0.89 14.44
C LYS A 72 2.52 2.40 14.24
N THR A 73 2.88 2.88 13.05
CA THR A 73 2.96 4.32 12.78
C THR A 73 1.94 4.72 11.72
N HIS A 74 1.19 5.77 12.01
CA HIS A 74 0.25 6.38 11.08
C HIS A 74 0.36 7.91 11.21
N PRO A 75 0.07 8.67 10.13
CA PRO A 75 -0.06 10.11 10.23
C PRO A 75 -1.29 10.50 11.06
N ILE A 76 -1.36 11.75 11.49
CA ILE A 76 -2.52 12.29 12.21
C ILE A 76 -3.73 12.22 11.28
N PRO A 77 -4.79 11.48 11.65
CA PRO A 77 -5.96 11.32 10.81
C PRO A 77 -6.78 12.63 10.79
N ILE A 78 -7.33 12.96 9.63
CA ILE A 78 -8.43 13.92 9.45
C ILE A 78 -9.75 13.19 9.62
N LYS A 79 -9.89 12.01 9.00
CA LYS A 79 -11.10 11.21 9.04
C LYS A 79 -10.76 9.73 8.85
N ILE A 80 -11.50 8.86 9.52
CA ILE A 80 -11.40 7.42 9.38
C ILE A 80 -12.78 6.90 9.02
N PHE A 81 -12.86 5.93 8.12
CA PHE A 81 -14.09 5.19 7.85
C PHE A 81 -13.83 3.70 8.04
N ALA A 82 -14.79 3.03 8.67
CA ALA A 82 -14.78 1.59 8.86
C ALA A 82 -15.81 0.93 7.93
N LEU A 83 -15.44 -0.22 7.38
CA LEU A 83 -16.34 -1.13 6.68
C LEU A 83 -16.73 -2.24 7.65
N ARG A 84 -18.00 -2.32 8.02
CA ARG A 84 -18.50 -3.21 9.06
C ARG A 84 -19.56 -4.17 8.53
N ARG A 85 -19.64 -5.34 9.16
CA ARG A 85 -20.77 -6.27 9.05
C ARG A 85 -21.93 -5.80 9.92
N GLU A 86 -23.10 -6.43 9.76
CA GLU A 86 -24.29 -6.14 10.56
C GLU A 86 -24.10 -6.42 12.06
N ASP A 87 -23.25 -7.40 12.41
CA ASP A 87 -22.88 -7.69 13.81
C ASP A 87 -21.86 -6.69 14.40
N GLY A 88 -21.49 -5.66 13.63
CA GLY A 88 -20.55 -4.62 14.04
C GLY A 88 -19.07 -4.96 13.79
N GLU A 89 -18.76 -6.17 13.30
CA GLU A 89 -17.39 -6.61 13.08
C GLU A 89 -16.73 -5.83 11.93
N GLY A 90 -15.54 -5.27 12.19
CA GLY A 90 -14.79 -4.44 11.25
C GLY A 90 -14.00 -5.28 10.25
N VAL A 91 -14.38 -5.23 8.97
CA VAL A 91 -13.74 -5.99 7.90
C VAL A 91 -12.84 -5.13 7.00
N GLY A 92 -12.91 -3.82 7.14
CA GLY A 92 -12.06 -2.88 6.43
C GLY A 92 -11.97 -1.52 7.10
N VAL A 93 -10.92 -0.78 6.78
CA VAL A 93 -10.69 0.58 7.28
C VAL A 93 -9.93 1.42 6.26
N ILE A 94 -10.32 2.68 6.14
CA ILE A 94 -9.60 3.70 5.36
C ILE A 94 -9.30 4.91 6.23
N LEU A 95 -8.06 5.37 6.18
CA LEU A 95 -7.56 6.51 6.96
C LEU A 95 -7.16 7.64 6.02
N TYR A 96 -7.81 8.78 6.18
CA TYR A 96 -7.48 10.04 5.53
C TYR A 96 -6.67 10.90 6.50
N SER A 97 -5.60 11.53 6.03
CA SER A 97 -4.73 12.40 6.83
C SER A 97 -4.36 13.68 6.11
N TYR A 98 -3.71 14.60 6.80
CA TYR A 98 -3.09 15.76 6.15
C TYR A 98 -2.01 15.30 5.17
N PRO A 99 -1.98 15.86 3.95
CA PRO A 99 -0.94 15.54 2.98
C PRO A 99 0.40 16.18 3.40
N PRO A 100 1.54 15.53 3.09
CA PRO A 100 2.85 16.13 3.34
C PRO A 100 3.05 17.37 2.44
N PRO A 101 3.76 18.42 2.88
CA PRO A 101 3.99 19.61 2.08
C PRO A 101 4.62 19.32 0.71
N ASN A 102 5.57 18.38 0.67
CA ASN A 102 6.29 17.99 -0.54
C ASN A 102 5.92 16.57 -0.98
N ILE A 103 5.13 16.45 -2.05
CA ILE A 103 4.85 15.18 -2.73
C ILE A 103 5.10 15.33 -4.24
N PHE A 104 5.53 14.25 -4.88
CA PHE A 104 5.66 14.24 -6.34
C PHE A 104 4.28 14.11 -6.97
N GLY A 105 4.11 14.56 -8.21
CA GLY A 105 2.85 14.41 -8.95
C GLY A 105 1.81 15.49 -8.65
N ARG A 106 1.73 16.06 -7.44
CA ARG A 106 0.72 17.08 -7.09
C ARG A 106 0.71 18.28 -8.03
N ARG A 107 1.88 18.89 -8.29
CA ARG A 107 1.98 20.00 -9.24
C ARG A 107 1.50 19.60 -10.64
N LYS A 108 1.77 18.36 -11.07
CA LYS A 108 1.30 17.84 -12.36
C LYS A 108 -0.22 17.63 -12.38
N ALA A 109 -0.81 17.25 -11.25
CA ALA A 109 -2.25 17.02 -11.13
C ALA A 109 -3.07 18.32 -11.24
N VAL A 110 -2.58 19.42 -10.66
CA VAL A 110 -3.33 20.70 -10.63
C VAL A 110 -2.69 21.84 -11.43
N GLY A 111 -1.56 21.59 -12.10
CA GLY A 111 -0.86 22.57 -12.94
C GLY A 111 -0.12 23.69 -12.18
N ARG A 112 -0.19 23.73 -10.85
CA ARG A 112 0.37 24.84 -10.03
C ARG A 112 1.01 24.36 -8.73
N ARG A 113 1.75 25.26 -8.06
CA ARG A 113 2.13 25.06 -6.65
C ARG A 113 0.88 25.22 -5.78
N VAL A 114 0.78 24.37 -4.77
CA VAL A 114 -0.27 24.39 -3.75
C VAL A 114 0.38 24.89 -2.47
N SER A 115 -0.23 25.90 -1.83
CA SER A 115 0.27 26.45 -0.57
C SER A 115 -0.06 25.54 0.61
N ILE A 116 0.58 25.74 1.75
CA ILE A 116 0.32 24.93 2.95
C ILE A 116 -1.11 25.18 3.47
N GLU A 117 -1.57 26.42 3.38
CA GLU A 117 -2.91 26.85 3.78
C GLU A 117 -3.97 26.12 2.95
N GLU A 118 -3.77 26.04 1.63
CA GLU A 118 -4.64 25.27 0.76
C GLU A 118 -4.57 23.77 1.06
N LEU A 119 -3.38 23.20 1.30
CA LEU A 119 -3.24 21.79 1.67
C LEU A 119 -4.04 21.45 2.94
N ASN A 120 -3.97 22.31 3.95
CA ASN A 120 -4.67 22.09 5.21
C ASN A 120 -6.19 22.24 5.09
N ARG A 121 -6.66 23.11 4.20
CA ARG A 121 -8.10 23.39 4.02
C ARG A 121 -8.77 22.45 3.01
N ASP A 122 -8.15 22.19 1.87
CA ASP A 122 -8.82 21.62 0.70
C ASP A 122 -8.38 20.20 0.35
N TRP A 123 -7.29 19.70 0.94
CA TRP A 123 -6.68 18.42 0.57
C TRP A 123 -6.76 17.37 1.68
N ALA A 124 -6.93 16.11 1.28
CA ALA A 124 -6.71 14.94 2.12
C ALA A 124 -5.80 13.93 1.41
N MET A 125 -5.05 13.16 2.19
CA MET A 125 -4.27 12.03 1.70
C MET A 125 -4.88 10.72 2.20
N ILE A 126 -5.17 9.78 1.29
CA ILE A 126 -5.44 8.40 1.69
C ILE A 126 -4.12 7.78 2.13
N SER A 127 -4.01 7.58 3.44
CA SER A 127 -2.78 7.13 4.09
C SER A 127 -2.79 5.62 4.35
N ARG A 128 -3.95 5.04 4.62
CA ARG A 128 -4.12 3.59 4.81
C ARG A 128 -5.42 3.15 4.18
N VAL A 129 -5.37 2.00 3.51
CA VAL A 129 -6.54 1.22 3.10
C VAL A 129 -6.24 -0.21 3.49
N ILE A 130 -7.05 -0.78 4.37
CA ILE A 130 -6.87 -2.14 4.84
C ILE A 130 -8.21 -2.85 4.69
N ILE A 131 -8.15 -4.03 4.08
CA ILE A 131 -9.26 -4.98 4.04
C ILE A 131 -8.74 -6.26 4.68
N HIS A 132 -9.52 -6.83 5.59
CA HIS A 132 -9.21 -8.10 6.22
C HIS A 132 -8.97 -9.18 5.14
N PRO A 133 -7.95 -10.05 5.25
CA PRO A 133 -7.58 -10.99 4.19
C PRO A 133 -8.73 -11.84 3.63
N LYS A 134 -9.64 -12.33 4.49
CA LYS A 134 -10.85 -13.09 4.12
C LYS A 134 -11.79 -12.34 3.15
N TYR A 135 -11.71 -11.01 3.09
CA TYR A 135 -12.58 -10.14 2.31
C TYR A 135 -11.84 -9.46 1.15
N ARG A 136 -10.62 -9.88 0.83
CA ARG A 136 -9.85 -9.37 -0.32
C ARG A 136 -10.34 -10.00 -1.62
N SER A 137 -9.99 -9.37 -2.74
CA SER A 137 -10.31 -9.83 -4.11
C SER A 137 -11.79 -9.81 -4.53
N VAL A 138 -12.71 -9.44 -3.63
CA VAL A 138 -14.15 -9.27 -3.92
C VAL A 138 -14.57 -7.82 -4.18
N GLY A 139 -13.61 -6.94 -4.50
CA GLY A 139 -13.88 -5.54 -4.89
C GLY A 139 -14.05 -4.52 -3.75
N LEU A 140 -13.98 -4.95 -2.49
CA LEU A 140 -14.21 -4.07 -1.33
C LEU A 140 -13.20 -2.93 -1.19
N GLY A 141 -11.94 -3.10 -1.60
CA GLY A 141 -10.96 -2.02 -1.58
C GLY A 141 -11.37 -0.85 -2.50
N SER A 142 -11.84 -1.15 -3.72
CA SER A 142 -12.35 -0.13 -4.64
C SER A 142 -13.63 0.51 -4.13
N ARG A 143 -14.56 -0.28 -3.58
CA ARG A 143 -15.79 0.22 -2.98
C ARG A 143 -15.50 1.18 -1.81
N LEU A 144 -14.65 0.76 -0.88
CA LEU A 144 -14.31 1.57 0.30
C LEU A 144 -13.69 2.91 -0.08
N VAL A 145 -12.77 2.94 -1.05
CA VAL A 145 -12.21 4.20 -1.55
C VAL A 145 -13.30 5.04 -2.22
N ARG A 146 -13.99 4.49 -3.23
CA ARG A 146 -14.97 5.23 -4.04
C ARG A 146 -16.06 5.86 -3.18
N ASP A 147 -16.62 5.08 -2.26
CA ASP A 147 -17.76 5.48 -1.47
C ASP A 147 -17.35 6.48 -0.37
N THR A 148 -16.08 6.52 0.06
CA THR A 148 -15.59 7.46 1.09
C THR A 148 -14.90 8.71 0.55
N LEU A 149 -14.44 8.71 -0.71
CA LEU A 149 -13.86 9.88 -1.38
C LEU A 149 -14.71 11.15 -1.23
N PRO A 150 -16.04 11.14 -1.51
CA PRO A 150 -16.87 12.33 -1.34
C PRO A 150 -17.18 12.66 0.13
N LEU A 151 -17.11 11.67 1.03
CA LEU A 151 -17.48 11.80 2.44
C LEU A 151 -16.39 12.42 3.32
N VAL A 152 -15.14 12.46 2.86
CA VAL A 152 -14.03 13.08 3.61
C VAL A 152 -14.17 14.60 3.75
N GLY A 153 -15.02 15.24 2.95
CA GLY A 153 -15.29 16.67 3.02
C GLY A 153 -14.16 17.55 2.47
N ARG A 154 -13.24 17.00 1.67
CA ARG A 154 -12.14 17.75 1.03
C ARG A 154 -12.32 17.82 -0.48
N LYS A 155 -11.85 18.91 -1.09
CA LYS A 155 -11.98 19.16 -2.54
C LYS A 155 -11.08 18.24 -3.35
N TYR A 156 -9.89 17.96 -2.83
CA TYR A 156 -8.88 17.14 -3.47
C TYR A 156 -8.46 16.00 -2.56
N VAL A 157 -8.36 14.81 -3.13
CA VAL A 157 -7.81 13.64 -2.44
C VAL A 157 -6.64 13.10 -3.22
N GLU A 158 -5.52 12.88 -2.55
CA GLU A 158 -4.34 12.27 -3.15
C GLU A 158 -3.92 10.99 -2.43
N THR A 159 -3.19 10.13 -3.12
CA THR A 159 -2.52 9.00 -2.48
C THR A 159 -1.23 8.65 -3.20
N MET A 160 -0.32 8.04 -2.44
CA MET A 160 0.95 7.52 -2.94
C MET A 160 1.05 6.06 -2.55
N ALA A 161 0.98 5.17 -3.54
CA ALA A 161 0.90 3.74 -3.31
C ALA A 161 1.92 2.98 -4.17
N VAL A 162 2.55 1.97 -3.57
CA VAL A 162 3.38 0.98 -4.28
C VAL A 162 2.48 -0.04 -4.97
N MET A 163 1.44 -0.48 -4.26
CA MET A 163 0.49 -1.50 -4.74
C MET A 163 -0.33 -1.05 -5.96
N ALA A 164 -0.49 0.25 -6.19
CA ALA A 164 -1.19 0.78 -7.36
C ALA A 164 -0.48 0.46 -8.70
N ARG A 165 0.77 -0.01 -8.68
CA ARG A 165 1.44 -0.55 -9.87
C ARG A 165 0.85 -1.88 -10.32
N TYR A 166 0.37 -2.68 -9.38
CA TYR A 166 -0.04 -4.07 -9.59
C TYR A 166 -1.56 -4.22 -9.61
N ASN A 167 -2.27 -3.41 -8.83
CA ASN A 167 -3.72 -3.46 -8.73
C ASN A 167 -4.32 -2.06 -8.92
N PRO A 168 -5.09 -1.83 -10.00
CA PRO A 168 -5.67 -0.53 -10.31
C PRO A 168 -6.95 -0.24 -9.49
N PHE A 169 -6.99 -0.65 -8.21
CA PHE A 169 -8.21 -0.56 -7.42
C PHE A 169 -8.57 0.90 -7.06
N PHE A 170 -7.59 1.79 -7.02
CA PHE A 170 -7.81 3.23 -6.86
C PHE A 170 -8.39 3.84 -8.14
N GLU A 171 -7.89 3.44 -9.31
CA GLU A 171 -8.45 3.86 -10.60
C GLU A 171 -9.88 3.36 -10.78
N LYS A 172 -10.15 2.09 -10.43
CA LYS A 172 -11.52 1.54 -10.38
C LYS A 172 -12.43 2.26 -9.38
N ALA A 173 -11.85 2.97 -8.40
CA ALA A 173 -12.58 3.79 -7.45
C ALA A 173 -12.81 5.23 -7.93
N GLY A 174 -12.34 5.59 -9.14
CA GLY A 174 -12.49 6.92 -9.73
C GLY A 174 -11.29 7.84 -9.58
N MET A 175 -10.17 7.37 -9.00
CA MET A 175 -8.94 8.17 -8.96
C MET A 175 -8.20 8.13 -10.30
N ILE A 176 -7.44 9.19 -10.60
CA ILE A 176 -6.63 9.31 -11.81
C ILE A 176 -5.16 9.09 -11.46
N ARG A 177 -4.48 8.21 -12.19
CA ARG A 177 -3.03 8.01 -12.10
C ARG A 177 -2.31 9.15 -12.84
N ILE A 178 -1.57 9.97 -12.10
CA ILE A 178 -0.93 11.18 -12.66
C ILE A 178 0.56 10.98 -12.94
N ALA A 179 1.26 10.28 -12.05
CA ALA A 179 2.70 10.12 -12.13
C ALA A 179 3.18 8.84 -11.45
N GLU A 180 4.32 8.33 -11.91
CA GLU A 180 5.07 7.26 -11.30
C GLU A 180 6.49 7.75 -11.03
N ARG A 181 7.03 7.41 -9.86
CA ARG A 181 8.38 7.79 -9.47
C ARG A 181 9.17 6.54 -9.13
N SER A 182 10.16 6.26 -9.97
CA SER A 182 11.19 5.27 -9.69
C SER A 182 12.20 5.76 -8.65
N PRO A 183 12.89 4.84 -7.95
CA PRO A 183 13.95 5.22 -7.03
C PRO A 183 15.11 5.92 -7.77
N PRO A 184 15.83 6.83 -7.10
CA PRO A 184 17.04 7.45 -7.66
C PRO A 184 18.10 6.39 -8.03
N GLU A 185 18.92 6.66 -9.05
CA GLU A 185 19.92 5.68 -9.52
C GLU A 185 20.89 5.26 -8.40
N ARG A 186 21.35 6.21 -7.58
CA ARG A 186 22.21 5.89 -6.41
C ARG A 186 21.58 4.91 -5.43
N VAL A 187 20.26 4.92 -5.26
CA VAL A 187 19.57 3.94 -4.41
C VAL A 187 19.56 2.56 -5.09
N ARG A 188 19.41 2.50 -6.41
CA ARG A 188 19.50 1.25 -7.19
C ARG A 188 20.92 0.68 -7.15
N GLU A 189 21.94 1.52 -7.28
CA GLU A 189 23.35 1.12 -7.14
C GLU A 189 23.62 0.52 -5.75
N THR A 190 23.17 1.17 -4.67
CA THR A 190 23.27 0.62 -3.32
C THR A 190 22.57 -0.75 -3.21
N LEU A 191 21.42 -0.92 -3.84
CA LEU A 191 20.75 -2.23 -3.85
C LEU A 191 21.53 -3.32 -4.58
N ARG A 192 22.25 -2.99 -5.67
CA ARG A 192 23.13 -3.95 -6.36
C ARG A 192 24.26 -4.39 -5.43
N VAL A 193 24.91 -3.44 -4.75
CA VAL A 193 25.96 -3.76 -3.75
C VAL A 193 25.43 -4.66 -2.64
N LEU A 194 24.21 -4.43 -2.15
CA LEU A 194 23.61 -5.30 -1.14
C LEU A 194 23.31 -6.70 -1.67
N GLU A 195 22.85 -6.84 -2.91
CA GLU A 195 22.64 -8.17 -3.52
C GLU A 195 23.96 -8.93 -3.69
N ASP A 196 25.03 -8.26 -4.09
CA ASP A 196 26.37 -8.87 -4.20
C ASP A 196 26.87 -9.37 -2.84
N LEU A 197 26.43 -8.74 -1.75
CA LEU A 197 26.69 -9.14 -0.37
C LEU A 197 25.69 -10.18 0.15
N GLY A 198 24.82 -10.72 -0.71
CA GLY A 198 23.87 -11.79 -0.38
C GLY A 198 22.56 -11.32 0.26
N PHE A 199 22.27 -10.01 0.30
CA PHE A 199 20.95 -9.53 0.73
C PHE A 199 19.90 -9.77 -0.36
N LYS A 200 18.75 -10.28 0.05
CA LYS A 200 17.58 -10.47 -0.81
C LYS A 200 16.71 -9.21 -0.78
N ARG A 201 16.57 -8.53 -1.92
CA ARG A 201 15.81 -7.25 -2.03
C ARG A 201 14.42 -7.30 -1.40
N TYR A 202 13.68 -8.38 -1.59
CA TYR A 202 12.31 -8.54 -1.09
C TYR A 202 12.23 -8.79 0.43
N LEU A 203 13.35 -9.13 1.08
CA LEU A 203 13.43 -9.32 2.53
C LEU A 203 14.02 -8.11 3.26
N LEU A 204 14.52 -7.08 2.54
CA LEU A 204 15.12 -5.89 3.14
C LEU A 204 14.16 -5.12 4.06
N THR A 205 12.85 -5.36 3.99
CA THR A 205 11.87 -4.76 4.90
C THR A 205 11.81 -5.42 6.28
N SER A 206 12.42 -6.60 6.48
CA SER A 206 12.55 -7.27 7.78
C SER A 206 13.84 -6.84 8.47
N VAL A 207 13.71 -6.36 9.71
CA VAL A 207 14.86 -5.98 10.53
C VAL A 207 15.63 -7.22 10.95
N GLU A 208 14.92 -8.30 11.26
CA GLU A 208 15.44 -9.58 11.72
C GLU A 208 16.32 -10.22 10.64
N TYR A 209 15.80 -10.38 9.43
CA TYR A 209 16.57 -10.88 8.29
C TYR A 209 17.82 -10.04 8.01
N ASN A 210 17.67 -8.71 8.02
CA ASN A 210 18.80 -7.82 7.77
C ASN A 210 19.87 -7.96 8.87
N LEU A 211 19.47 -8.11 10.12
CA LEU A 211 20.37 -8.26 11.25
C LEU A 211 21.11 -9.60 11.21
N GLU A 212 20.40 -10.69 10.92
CA GLU A 212 21.00 -12.02 10.73
C GLU A 212 22.03 -11.97 9.61
N ARG A 213 21.66 -11.41 8.46
CA ARG A 213 22.58 -11.29 7.34
C ARG A 213 23.79 -10.44 7.67
N LEU A 214 23.61 -9.31 8.38
CA LEU A 214 24.71 -8.45 8.80
C LEU A 214 25.69 -9.15 9.76
N LYS A 215 25.23 -10.07 10.60
CA LYS A 215 26.09 -10.83 11.53
C LYS A 215 26.97 -11.86 10.82
N GLU A 216 26.60 -12.29 9.63
CA GLU A 216 27.35 -13.24 8.80
C GLU A 216 28.43 -12.55 7.94
N LEU A 217 28.44 -11.22 7.88
CA LEU A 217 29.36 -10.45 7.05
C LEU A 217 30.70 -10.20 7.74
N THR A 218 31.75 -10.11 6.94
CA THR A 218 33.07 -9.65 7.41
C THR A 218 33.06 -8.16 7.71
N ASP A 219 34.05 -7.68 8.48
CA ASP A 219 34.22 -6.24 8.73
C ASP A 219 34.45 -5.43 7.45
N GLU A 220 35.02 -6.04 6.41
CA GLU A 220 35.15 -5.41 5.10
C GLU A 220 33.79 -5.27 4.41
N ASP A 221 32.97 -6.31 4.42
CA ASP A 221 31.62 -6.27 3.86
C ASP A 221 30.72 -5.27 4.60
N ILE A 222 30.82 -5.19 5.93
CA ILE A 222 30.10 -4.18 6.73
C ILE A 222 30.54 -2.76 6.34
N ARG A 223 31.83 -2.53 6.09
CA ARG A 223 32.33 -1.24 5.56
C ARG A 223 31.73 -0.96 4.19
N ARG A 224 31.67 -1.94 3.28
CA ARG A 224 31.03 -1.80 1.96
C ARG A 224 29.54 -1.42 2.09
N VAL A 225 28.80 -2.03 3.02
CA VAL A 225 27.40 -1.64 3.32
C VAL A 225 27.31 -0.18 3.77
N LYS A 226 28.14 0.25 4.73
CA LYS A 226 28.14 1.62 5.27
C LYS A 226 28.49 2.66 4.20
N ASP A 227 29.46 2.36 3.34
CA ASP A 227 29.85 3.23 2.22
C ASP A 227 28.76 3.33 1.16
N ALA A 228 28.14 2.19 0.80
CA ALA A 228 27.02 2.17 -0.15
C ALA A 228 25.83 2.99 0.37
N LEU A 229 25.50 2.89 1.67
CA LEU A 229 24.47 3.71 2.30
C LEU A 229 24.82 5.20 2.29
N THR A 230 26.09 5.55 2.51
CA THR A 230 26.60 6.93 2.46
C THR A 230 26.59 7.51 1.05
N ALA A 231 26.74 6.68 0.02
CA ALA A 231 26.67 7.10 -1.38
C ALA A 231 25.25 7.52 -1.81
N THR A 232 24.20 6.98 -1.19
CA THR A 232 22.79 7.23 -1.57
C THR A 232 22.38 8.70 -1.63
N GLY A 233 23.00 9.56 -0.80
CA GLY A 233 22.56 10.95 -0.62
C GLY A 233 21.24 11.11 0.17
N GLN A 234 20.63 10.01 0.65
CA GLN A 234 19.33 10.01 1.32
C GLN A 234 19.45 10.19 2.85
N TYR A 235 20.40 11.01 3.29
CA TYR A 235 20.84 11.12 4.69
C TYR A 235 19.70 11.39 5.66
N LYS A 236 18.84 12.39 5.36
CA LYS A 236 17.71 12.74 6.22
C LYS A 236 16.68 11.61 6.34
N ARG A 237 16.57 10.75 5.33
CA ARG A 237 15.58 9.65 5.29
C ARG A 237 16.13 8.37 5.93
N LEU A 238 17.45 8.20 5.91
CA LEU A 238 18.13 7.03 6.48
C LEU A 238 18.54 7.24 7.94
N MET A 239 18.99 8.44 8.32
CA MET A 239 19.45 8.76 9.67
C MET A 239 18.32 9.31 10.56
N THR A 240 18.31 8.90 11.82
CA THR A 240 17.44 9.49 12.84
C THR A 240 18.07 10.82 13.31
N THR A 241 17.63 11.96 12.78
CA THR A 241 18.16 13.28 13.16
C THR A 241 17.07 14.34 13.27
N ARG A 242 17.25 15.30 14.19
CA ARG A 242 16.42 16.52 14.28
C ARG A 242 16.78 17.57 13.22
N LYS A 243 18.00 17.55 12.65
CA LYS A 243 18.42 18.53 11.61
C LYS A 243 17.61 18.37 10.32
N ALA A 244 17.26 19.49 9.68
CA ALA A 244 16.55 19.47 8.40
C ALA A 244 17.44 18.97 7.24
N TYR A 245 18.70 19.40 7.20
CA TYR A 245 19.65 19.13 6.11
C TYR A 245 20.98 18.55 6.63
N PRO A 246 21.03 17.24 6.98
CA PRO A 246 22.27 16.60 7.39
C PRO A 246 23.28 16.49 6.25
N ARG A 247 24.56 16.75 6.53
CA ARG A 247 25.66 16.70 5.55
C ARG A 247 26.22 15.29 5.41
N LYS A 248 26.85 14.98 4.26
CA LYS A 248 27.50 13.69 3.99
C LYS A 248 28.50 13.28 5.09
N LYS A 249 29.36 14.21 5.52
CA LYS A 249 30.36 13.98 6.58
C LYS A 249 29.74 13.66 7.94
N GLU A 250 28.55 14.18 8.23
CA GLU A 250 27.83 13.88 9.47
C GLU A 250 27.21 12.50 9.39
N PHE A 251 26.56 12.17 8.26
CA PHE A 251 25.99 10.84 8.04
C PHE A 251 27.04 9.73 8.10
N LYS A 252 28.20 9.95 7.45
CA LYS A 252 29.31 8.98 7.45
C LYS A 252 29.79 8.68 8.88
N ARG A 253 30.11 9.72 9.66
CA ARG A 253 30.51 9.56 11.07
C ARG A 253 29.42 8.91 11.91
N TRP A 254 28.15 9.22 11.65
CA TRP A 254 27.04 8.61 12.37
C TRP A 254 26.94 7.10 12.10
N ILE A 255 26.90 6.69 10.82
CA ILE A 255 26.72 5.28 10.42
C ILE A 255 27.92 4.40 10.80
N GLU A 256 29.14 4.96 10.81
CA GLU A 256 30.35 4.25 11.24
C GLU A 256 30.25 3.76 12.69
N ASN A 257 29.64 4.56 13.56
CA ASN A 257 29.51 4.29 15.00
C ASN A 257 28.18 3.63 15.40
N GLN A 258 27.38 3.16 14.43
CA GLN A 258 26.10 2.49 14.73
C GLN A 258 26.28 0.97 14.92
N SER A 259 25.44 0.41 15.79
CA SER A 259 25.30 -1.04 15.95
C SER A 259 24.64 -1.69 14.72
N LEU A 260 24.82 -3.01 14.57
CA LEU A 260 24.22 -3.76 13.46
C LEU A 260 22.70 -3.66 13.46
N GLU A 261 22.06 -3.58 14.63
CA GLU A 261 20.60 -3.43 14.76
C GLU A 261 20.11 -2.11 14.17
N VAL A 262 20.88 -1.03 14.34
CA VAL A 262 20.55 0.26 13.75
C VAL A 262 20.76 0.22 12.23
N ILE A 263 21.84 -0.41 11.76
CA ILE A 263 22.09 -0.59 10.32
C ILE A 263 20.96 -1.41 9.67
N ALA A 264 20.51 -2.48 10.32
CA ALA A 264 19.37 -3.29 9.86
C ALA A 264 18.10 -2.44 9.68
N LYS A 265 17.81 -1.53 10.63
CA LYS A 265 16.70 -0.57 10.51
C LYS A 265 16.92 0.45 9.38
N VAL A 266 18.16 0.86 9.13
CA VAL A 266 18.52 1.74 8.00
C VAL A 266 18.27 1.03 6.67
N LEU A 267 18.62 -0.26 6.55
CA LEU A 267 18.33 -1.08 5.37
C LEU A 267 16.82 -1.19 5.10
N CYS A 268 15.99 -1.34 6.15
CA CYS A 268 14.52 -1.29 5.99
C CYS A 268 14.02 0.06 5.44
N ARG A 269 14.61 1.17 5.91
CA ARG A 269 14.29 2.51 5.36
C ARG A 269 14.72 2.61 3.90
N LEU A 270 15.89 2.09 3.54
CA LEU A 270 16.37 2.04 2.16
C LEU A 270 15.41 1.24 1.26
N ALA A 271 14.93 0.10 1.72
CA ALA A 271 13.96 -0.73 0.98
C ALA A 271 12.72 0.10 0.60
N VAL A 272 12.16 0.85 1.55
CA VAL A 272 11.02 1.75 1.30
C VAL A 272 11.38 2.87 0.33
N LEU A 273 12.62 3.37 0.32
CA LEU A 273 13.07 4.37 -0.65
C LEU A 273 13.22 3.79 -2.06
N ALA A 274 13.60 2.53 -2.16
CA ALA A 274 13.78 1.81 -3.41
C ALA A 274 12.46 1.48 -4.12
N GLU A 275 11.34 1.45 -3.41
CA GLU A 275 10.04 1.16 -4.02
C GLU A 275 9.64 2.23 -5.03
N THR A 276 9.24 1.78 -6.22
CA THR A 276 8.57 2.64 -7.20
C THR A 276 7.17 2.98 -6.71
N LYS A 277 6.82 4.26 -6.70
CA LYS A 277 5.56 4.75 -6.13
C LYS A 277 4.73 5.39 -7.23
N VAL A 278 3.44 5.14 -7.20
CA VAL A 278 2.45 5.78 -8.07
C VAL A 278 1.73 6.85 -7.26
N TYR A 279 1.57 8.03 -7.86
CA TYR A 279 0.76 9.11 -7.32
C TYR A 279 -0.58 9.14 -8.05
N LEU A 280 -1.67 9.05 -7.28
CA LEU A 280 -3.04 9.13 -7.76
C LEU A 280 -3.75 10.32 -7.14
N PHE A 281 -4.69 10.85 -7.90
CA PHE A 281 -5.39 12.08 -7.59
C PHE A 281 -6.89 11.93 -7.88
N TRP A 282 -7.71 12.50 -7.01
CA TRP A 282 -9.14 12.64 -7.19
C TRP A 282 -9.55 14.06 -6.85
N LYS A 283 -10.51 14.58 -7.63
CA LYS A 283 -11.11 15.89 -7.44
C LYS A 283 -12.60 15.69 -7.29
N ARG A 284 -13.18 16.32 -6.26
CA ARG A 284 -14.63 16.37 -6.10
C ARG A 284 -15.24 17.14 -7.27
N GLU A 285 -16.21 16.52 -7.94
CA GLU A 285 -17.03 17.22 -8.93
C GLU A 285 -17.82 18.32 -8.22
N ALA A 286 -17.91 19.50 -8.83
CA ALA A 286 -18.76 20.55 -8.28
C ALA A 286 -20.19 20.05 -8.37
N SER A 287 -20.94 20.09 -7.26
CA SER A 287 -22.37 19.83 -7.30
C SER A 287 -22.98 20.85 -8.27
N THR A 288 -23.41 20.39 -9.44
CA THR A 288 -24.36 21.12 -10.29
C THR A 288 -25.70 21.22 -9.60
#